data_AF-A0A2N2RKE8-F1
#
_entry.id   AF-A0A2N2RKE8-F1
#
_cell.length_a   1.000
_cell.length_b   1.000
_cell.length_c   1.000
_cell.angle_alpha   90.00
_cell.angle_beta   90.00
_cell.angle_gamma   90.00
#
_symmetry.space_group_name_H-M   'P 1'
#
loop_
_entity.id
_entity.type
_entity.pdbx_description
1 polymer ?
#
loop_
_entity_poly.entity_id
_entity_poly.type
_entity_poly.pdbx_seq_one_letter_code
_entity_poly.pdbx_strand_id
1 'polypeptide(L)'
;MDYFPTIFGVVVLIGIAVFFWRREGPGSGRAYGNRIAAHIGIPKKVFWPLLENGVEGSSRELLASLQRDGVSMGVASARVAPVLVRGMKRLEARFGTQEMYEHAKPRIAAVLPEPEGAHQRPGSGMPSDA
;
A
#
# COMPACT_ATOMS: atom_id res chain seq x y z
N MET A 1 14.90 50.93 3.79
CA MET A 1 15.14 49.65 4.48
C MET A 1 14.67 48.56 3.54
N ASP A 2 15.60 47.78 3.01
CA ASP A 2 15.30 46.81 1.95
C ASP A 2 14.64 45.56 2.53
N TYR A 3 13.32 45.46 2.36
CA TYR A 3 12.50 44.31 2.81
C TYR A 3 12.65 43.08 1.91
N PHE A 4 13.29 43.22 0.75
CA PHE A 4 13.43 42.18 -0.27
C PHE A 4 14.11 40.89 0.23
N PRO A 5 15.28 40.93 0.90
CA PRO A 5 15.91 39.72 1.44
C PRO A 5 15.08 39.06 2.55
N THR A 6 14.35 39.85 3.36
CA THR A 6 13.48 39.33 4.42
C THR A 6 12.26 38.61 3.86
N ILE A 7 11.59 39.19 2.86
CA ILE A 7 10.44 38.58 2.19
C ILE A 7 10.87 37.29 1.48
N PHE A 8 12.00 37.30 0.79
CA PHE A 8 12.53 36.12 0.10
C PHE A 8 12.84 34.99 1.10
N GLY A 9 13.47 35.31 2.23
CA GLY A 9 13.74 34.34 3.30
C GLY A 9 12.47 33.68 3.86
N VAL A 10 11.41 34.47 4.07
CA VAL A 10 10.12 33.96 4.56
C VAL A 10 9.46 33.03 3.53
N VAL A 11 9.48 33.38 2.24
CA VAL A 11 8.92 32.54 1.17
C VAL A 11 9.65 31.20 1.06
N VAL A 12 10.98 31.21 1.16
CA VAL A 12 11.79 29.98 1.16
C VAL A 12 11.47 29.11 2.37
N LEU A 13 11.37 29.69 3.56
CA LEU A 13 11.01 28.95 4.78
C LEU A 13 9.61 28.35 4.70
N ILE A 14 8.63 29.08 4.15
CA ILE A 14 7.27 28.55 3.91
C ILE A 14 7.34 27.40 2.91
N GLY A 15 8.12 27.52 1.83
CA GLY A 15 8.32 26.45 0.85
C GLY A 15 8.89 25.18 1.47
N ILE A 16 9.91 25.32 2.33
CA ILE A 16 10.52 24.20 3.07
C ILE A 16 9.50 23.59 4.04
N ALA A 17 8.80 24.42 4.82
CA ALA A 17 7.77 23.95 5.75
C ALA A 17 6.67 23.18 5.01
N VAL A 18 6.16 23.68 3.88
CA VAL A 18 5.17 22.99 3.04
C VAL A 18 5.72 21.69 2.45
N PHE A 19 6.99 21.67 2.04
CA PHE A 19 7.65 20.47 1.53
C PHE A 19 7.73 19.38 2.60
N PHE A 20 8.20 19.70 3.80
CA PHE A 20 8.22 18.78 4.93
C PHE A 20 6.82 18.40 5.37
N TRP A 21 5.84 19.31 5.32
CA TRP A 21 4.46 18.99 5.65
C TRP A 21 3.84 18.01 4.64
N ARG A 22 4.17 18.12 3.34
CA ARG A 22 3.78 17.15 2.32
C ARG A 22 4.49 15.80 2.46
N ARG A 23 5.74 15.79 2.93
CA ARG A 23 6.54 14.57 3.10
C ARG A 23 6.22 13.82 4.40
N GLU A 24 6.00 14.53 5.50
CA GLU A 24 5.95 13.99 6.87
C GLU A 24 4.68 14.36 7.65
N GLY A 25 3.75 15.12 7.05
CA GLY A 25 2.56 15.59 7.75
C GLY A 25 1.64 14.50 8.31
N PRO A 26 0.86 14.80 9.37
CA PRO A 26 0.00 13.87 10.12
C PRO A 26 -1.17 13.23 9.32
N GLY A 27 -1.27 13.50 8.01
CA GLY A 27 -2.23 12.90 7.08
C GLY A 27 -1.61 12.15 5.89
N SER A 28 -0.27 12.06 5.82
CA SER A 28 0.47 11.50 4.68
C SER A 28 0.06 10.04 4.38
N GLY A 29 0.02 9.19 5.40
CA GLY A 29 -0.40 7.79 5.28
C GLY A 29 -1.86 7.63 4.82
N ARG A 30 -2.76 8.52 5.25
CA ARG A 30 -4.18 8.44 4.83
C ARG A 30 -4.37 8.87 3.39
N ALA A 31 -3.72 9.95 2.97
CA ALA A 31 -3.75 10.40 1.59
C ALA A 31 -3.07 9.40 0.65
N TYR A 32 -1.96 8.80 1.08
CA TYR A 32 -1.25 7.77 0.33
C TYR A 32 -2.07 6.48 0.19
N GLY A 33 -2.65 5.98 1.29
CA GLY A 33 -3.57 4.84 1.25
C GLY A 33 -4.78 5.07 0.33
N ASN A 34 -5.34 6.28 0.31
CA ASN A 34 -6.41 6.65 -0.61
C ASN A 34 -5.98 6.60 -2.09
N ARG A 35 -4.72 6.93 -2.40
CA ARG A 35 -4.16 6.82 -3.76
C ARG A 35 -3.95 5.36 -4.15
N ILE A 36 -3.47 4.52 -3.22
CA ILE A 36 -3.34 3.08 -3.45
C ILE A 36 -4.73 2.47 -3.72
N ALA A 37 -5.73 2.78 -2.90
CA ALA A 37 -7.11 2.32 -3.10
C ALA A 37 -7.64 2.69 -4.50
N ALA A 38 -7.39 3.93 -4.95
CA ALA A 38 -7.77 4.38 -6.27
C ALA A 38 -7.01 3.65 -7.40
N HIS A 39 -5.72 3.39 -7.20
CA HIS A 39 -4.90 2.65 -8.17
C HIS A 39 -5.33 1.18 -8.32
N ILE A 40 -5.69 0.52 -7.21
CA ILE A 40 -6.25 -0.85 -7.22
C ILE A 40 -7.68 -0.85 -7.81
N GLY A 41 -8.38 0.29 -7.75
CA GLY A 41 -9.75 0.42 -8.23
C GLY A 41 -10.80 -0.06 -7.23
N ILE A 42 -10.53 0.08 -5.92
CA ILE A 42 -11.48 -0.27 -4.86
C ILE A 42 -11.90 0.95 -4.02
N PRO A 43 -13.14 0.97 -3.48
CA PRO A 43 -13.59 2.09 -2.67
C PRO A 43 -12.78 2.20 -1.37
N LYS A 44 -12.52 3.43 -0.91
CA LYS A 44 -11.82 3.71 0.36
C LYS A 44 -12.48 3.03 1.57
N LYS A 45 -13.83 2.97 1.57
CA LYS A 45 -14.64 2.30 2.60
C LYS A 45 -14.41 0.78 2.66
N VAL A 46 -13.85 0.18 1.60
CA VAL A 46 -13.44 -1.23 1.56
C VAL A 46 -11.97 -1.34 1.92
N PHE A 47 -11.13 -0.51 1.31
CA PHE A 47 -9.68 -0.53 1.50
C PHE A 47 -9.27 -0.44 2.98
N TRP A 48 -9.80 0.54 3.73
CA TRP A 48 -9.37 0.77 5.11
C TRP A 48 -9.71 -0.39 6.05
N PRO A 49 -10.96 -0.91 6.09
CA PRO A 49 -11.27 -2.09 6.89
C PRO A 49 -10.43 -3.33 6.52
N LEU A 50 -10.21 -3.56 5.23
CA LEU A 50 -9.35 -4.67 4.77
C LEU A 50 -7.92 -4.48 5.25
N LEU A 51 -7.37 -3.28 5.13
CA LEU A 51 -6.01 -2.99 5.56
C LEU A 51 -5.86 -3.14 7.08
N GLU A 52 -6.78 -2.57 7.86
CA GLU A 52 -6.79 -2.62 9.33
C GLU A 52 -6.92 -4.05 9.87
N ASN A 53 -7.68 -4.92 9.20
CA ASN A 53 -7.78 -6.32 9.59
C ASN A 53 -6.64 -7.18 9.03
N GLY A 54 -5.91 -6.69 8.03
CA GLY A 54 -4.84 -7.42 7.36
C GLY A 54 -3.47 -7.25 8.00
N VAL A 55 -3.19 -6.09 8.61
CA VAL A 55 -1.93 -5.82 9.31
C VAL A 55 -1.96 -6.35 10.74
N GLU A 56 -0.79 -6.66 11.29
CA GLU A 56 -0.62 -7.00 12.72
C GLU A 56 -0.22 -5.78 13.57
N GLY A 57 0.11 -4.66 12.91
CA GLY A 57 0.48 -3.40 13.56
C GLY A 57 -0.29 -2.21 12.99
N SER A 58 0.34 -1.04 12.98
CA SER A 58 -0.28 0.19 12.47
C SER A 58 -0.39 0.19 10.95
N SER A 59 -1.61 0.16 10.42
CA SER A 59 -1.89 0.31 8.98
C SER A 59 -1.31 1.60 8.41
N ARG A 60 -1.26 2.66 9.22
CA ARG A 60 -0.67 3.95 8.86
C ARG A 60 0.85 3.91 8.76
N GLU A 61 1.49 3.15 9.64
CA GLU A 61 2.95 3.01 9.64
C GLU A 61 3.43 2.23 8.42
N LEU A 62 2.73 1.15 8.06
CA LEU A 62 2.96 0.42 6.80
C LEU A 62 2.84 1.34 5.58
N LEU A 63 1.79 2.18 5.54
CA LEU A 63 1.60 3.11 4.42
C LEU A 63 2.66 4.21 4.42
N ALA A 64 3.06 4.69 5.59
CA ALA A 64 4.10 5.70 5.73
C ALA A 64 5.48 5.16 5.30
N SER A 65 5.82 3.91 5.64
CA SER A 65 7.08 3.29 5.18
C SER A 65 7.10 3.15 3.66
N LEU A 66 6.02 2.62 3.06
CA LEU A 66 5.90 2.54 1.60
C LEU A 66 5.97 3.90 0.91
N GLN A 67 5.45 4.96 1.53
CA GLN A 67 5.57 6.31 1.00
C GLN A 67 7.01 6.86 1.13
N ARG A 68 7.70 6.57 2.24
CA ARG A 68 9.09 6.99 2.49
C ARG A 68 10.06 6.29 1.54
N ASP A 69 9.81 5.01 1.24
CA ASP A 69 10.60 4.22 0.30
C ASP A 69 10.51 4.75 -1.14
N GLY A 70 9.57 5.66 -1.43
CA GLY A 70 9.44 6.30 -2.74
C GLY A 70 9.10 5.34 -3.87
N VAL A 71 8.57 4.15 -3.56
CA VAL A 71 8.23 3.13 -4.55
C VAL A 71 7.09 3.60 -5.47
N SER A 72 7.07 3.06 -6.69
CA SER A 72 5.98 3.35 -7.65
C SER A 72 4.63 2.84 -7.12
N MET A 73 3.53 3.45 -7.58
CA MET A 73 2.19 3.08 -7.13
C MET A 73 1.84 1.61 -7.45
N GLY A 74 2.36 1.06 -8.54
CA GLY A 74 2.23 -0.35 -8.87
C GLY A 74 2.91 -1.26 -7.85
N VAL A 75 4.16 -0.96 -7.48
CA VAL A 75 4.90 -1.71 -6.45
C VAL A 75 4.24 -1.58 -5.08
N ALA A 76 3.80 -0.36 -4.72
CA ALA A 76 3.06 -0.14 -3.48
C ALA A 76 1.77 -0.96 -3.42
N SER A 77 1.00 -0.98 -4.52
CA SER A 77 -0.23 -1.77 -4.64
C SER A 77 0.04 -3.26 -4.51
N ALA A 78 1.08 -3.77 -5.17
CA ALA A 78 1.47 -5.17 -5.08
C ALA A 78 1.94 -5.58 -3.67
N ARG A 79 2.67 -4.70 -2.97
CA ARG A 79 3.08 -4.96 -1.58
C ARG A 79 1.91 -4.93 -0.59
N VAL A 80 0.89 -4.10 -0.85
CA VAL A 80 -0.31 -4.00 0.01
C VAL A 80 -1.31 -5.11 -0.28
N ALA A 81 -1.36 -5.65 -1.50
CA ALA A 81 -2.36 -6.64 -1.92
C ALA A 81 -2.44 -7.90 -1.01
N PRO A 82 -1.33 -8.55 -0.60
CA PRO A 82 -1.38 -9.69 0.32
C PRO A 82 -1.99 -9.34 1.68
N VAL A 83 -1.75 -8.13 2.17
CA VAL A 83 -2.32 -7.62 3.42
C VAL A 83 -3.84 -7.46 3.27
N LEU A 84 -4.31 -6.90 2.16
CA LEU A 84 -5.75 -6.77 1.88
C LEU A 84 -6.44 -8.14 1.79
N VAL A 85 -5.80 -9.13 1.16
CA VAL A 85 -6.33 -10.51 1.11
C VAL A 85 -6.44 -11.11 2.51
N ARG A 86 -5.41 -10.93 3.35
CA ARG A 86 -5.44 -11.41 4.74
C ARG A 86 -6.57 -10.76 5.54
N GLY A 87 -6.74 -9.45 5.40
CA GLY A 87 -7.82 -8.71 6.06
C GLY A 87 -9.19 -9.14 5.60
N MET A 88 -9.36 -9.40 4.29
CA MET A 88 -10.60 -9.91 3.72
C MET A 88 -10.94 -11.29 4.30
N LYS A 89 -9.99 -12.23 4.30
CA LYS A 89 -10.19 -13.56 4.89
C LYS A 89 -10.59 -13.48 6.37
N ARG A 90 -9.95 -12.59 7.15
CA ARG A 90 -10.29 -12.39 8.57
C ARG A 90 -11.68 -11.79 8.76
N LEU A 91 -12.08 -10.85 7.90
CA LEU A 91 -13.42 -10.25 7.95
C LEU A 91 -14.50 -11.23 7.52
N GLU A 92 -14.27 -12.00 6.45
CA GLU A 92 -15.18 -13.05 6.00
C GLU A 92 -15.35 -14.16 7.04
N ALA A 93 -14.27 -14.53 7.74
CA ALA A 93 -14.35 -15.50 8.84
C ALA A 93 -15.17 -14.99 10.04
N ARG A 94 -15.23 -13.67 10.26
CA ARG A 94 -15.95 -13.07 11.40
C ARG A 94 -17.40 -12.73 11.09
N PHE A 95 -17.67 -12.27 9.87
CA PHE A 95 -18.95 -11.66 9.49
C PHE A 95 -19.61 -12.33 8.28
N GLY A 96 -19.02 -13.41 7.76
CA GLY A 96 -19.45 -14.04 6.52
C GLY A 96 -19.05 -13.24 5.28
N THR A 97 -19.31 -13.83 4.11
CA THR A 97 -19.08 -13.17 2.82
C THR A 97 -19.96 -11.94 2.68
N GLN A 98 -19.36 -10.82 2.28
CA GLN A 98 -20.06 -9.57 2.02
C GLN A 98 -19.93 -9.23 0.53
N GLU A 99 -21.04 -8.84 -0.11
CA GLU A 99 -21.07 -8.46 -1.54
C GLU A 99 -20.04 -7.38 -1.87
N MET A 100 -19.82 -6.44 -0.95
CA MET A 100 -18.82 -5.39 -1.08
C MET A 100 -17.37 -5.93 -1.22
N TYR A 101 -17.06 -7.08 -0.62
CA TYR A 101 -15.75 -7.72 -0.75
C TYR A 101 -15.64 -8.57 -2.02
N GLU A 102 -16.74 -9.18 -2.47
CA GLU A 102 -16.78 -9.93 -3.74
C GLU A 102 -16.35 -9.07 -4.93
N HIS A 103 -16.82 -7.83 -5.00
CA HIS A 103 -16.40 -6.89 -6.05
C HIS A 103 -14.94 -6.44 -5.93
N ALA A 104 -14.36 -6.49 -4.72
CA ALA A 104 -12.97 -6.11 -4.47
C ALA A 104 -11.98 -7.24 -4.79
N LYS A 105 -12.39 -8.51 -4.65
CA LYS A 105 -11.56 -9.70 -4.93
C LYS A 105 -10.82 -9.64 -6.28
N PRO A 106 -11.48 -9.47 -7.44
CA PRO A 106 -10.79 -9.47 -8.72
C PRO A 106 -9.84 -8.28 -8.88
N ARG A 107 -10.15 -7.13 -8.27
CA ARG A 107 -9.32 -5.93 -8.30
C ARG A 107 -8.04 -6.10 -7.50
N ILE A 108 -8.15 -6.70 -6.31
CA ILE A 108 -6.99 -7.02 -5.47
C ILE A 108 -6.16 -8.12 -6.15
N ALA A 109 -6.80 -9.16 -6.72
CA ALA A 109 -6.14 -10.24 -7.45
C ALA A 109 -5.28 -9.73 -8.62
N ALA A 110 -5.76 -8.73 -9.37
CA ALA A 110 -5.05 -8.16 -10.50
C ALA A 110 -3.73 -7.44 -10.13
N VAL A 111 -3.53 -7.09 -8.86
CA VAL A 111 -2.31 -6.44 -8.38
C VAL A 111 -1.50 -7.35 -7.46
N LEU A 112 -1.92 -8.60 -7.23
CA LEU A 112 -1.12 -9.52 -6.43
C LEU A 112 0.21 -9.81 -7.14
N PRO A 113 1.33 -9.85 -6.40
CA PRO A 113 2.56 -10.36 -6.96
C PRO A 113 2.34 -11.83 -7.33
N GLU A 114 2.84 -12.24 -8.50
CA GLU A 114 2.97 -13.64 -8.85
C GLU A 114 3.70 -14.37 -7.70
N PRO A 115 3.18 -15.49 -7.19
CA PRO A 115 3.91 -16.27 -6.20
C PRO A 115 5.22 -16.76 -6.83
N GLU A 116 6.34 -16.19 -6.40
CA GLU A 116 7.67 -16.73 -6.65
C GLU A 116 7.74 -18.15 -6.05
N GLY A 117 7.38 -19.18 -6.83
CA GLY A 117 7.38 -20.56 -6.34
C GLY A 117 6.76 -21.63 -7.25
N ALA A 118 5.99 -21.31 -8.28
CA ALA A 118 5.40 -22.33 -9.18
C ALA A 118 6.29 -22.70 -10.38
N HIS A 119 7.61 -22.44 -10.32
CA HIS A 119 8.59 -22.83 -11.34
C HIS A 119 9.75 -23.68 -10.79
N GLN A 120 9.55 -24.38 -9.68
CA GLN A 120 10.40 -25.52 -9.35
C GLN A 120 9.79 -26.76 -9.98
N ARG A 121 10.22 -27.08 -11.21
CA ARG A 121 9.89 -28.35 -11.88
C ARG A 121 10.22 -29.51 -10.93
N PRO A 122 9.29 -30.44 -10.66
CA PRO A 122 9.63 -31.69 -10.01
C PRO A 122 10.44 -32.54 -10.99
N GLY A 123 11.62 -32.99 -10.55
CA GLY A 123 12.35 -34.14 -11.08
C GLY A 123 12.59 -34.21 -12.60
N SER A 124 13.75 -33.75 -13.06
CA SER A 124 14.42 -34.38 -14.20
C SER A 124 15.41 -35.42 -13.68
N GLY A 125 15.33 -36.65 -14.23
CA GLY A 125 15.95 -37.90 -13.80
C GLY A 125 17.46 -37.88 -13.50
N MET A 126 18.06 -38.92 -12.92
CA MET A 126 17.85 -40.36 -13.09
C MET A 126 18.62 -41.07 -11.93
N PRO A 127 18.35 -42.36 -11.62
CA PRO A 127 19.22 -43.17 -10.77
C PRO A 127 20.48 -43.56 -11.57
N SER A 128 21.65 -43.53 -10.92
CA SER A 128 22.87 -44.14 -11.46
C SER A 128 23.19 -45.36 -10.60
N ASP A 129 22.64 -46.52 -11.01
CA ASP A 129 23.22 -47.81 -10.66
C ASP A 129 24.46 -48.02 -11.55
N ALA A 130 25.64 -48.05 -10.92
CA ALA A 130 26.84 -48.76 -11.38
C ALA A 130 27.82 -48.90 -10.21
#